data_AF-A0A849QSP1-F1
#
_entry.id   AF-A0A849QSP1-F1
#
_cell.length_a   1.000
_cell.length_b   1.000
_cell.length_c   1.000
_cell.angle_alpha   90.00
_cell.angle_beta   90.00
_cell.angle_gamma   90.00
#
_symmetry.space_group_name_H-M   'P 1'
#
loop_
_entity.id
_entity.type
_entity.pdbx_description
1 polymer ?
#
loop_
_entity_poly.entity_id
_entity_poly.type
_entity_poly.pdbx_seq_one_letter_code
_entity_poly.pdbx_strand_id
1 'polypeptide(L)'
;MLIKALELDTFIRITGIRDRELAKKLLDNEWKAVKYLIENADKMFIGIGIPYNEALISLDEVYQIGERIAGWSPDVQVCAIDYRPAFRRMEIRKPNYDDMQRVKRVLADSCLRCVICQTEFGIIGP
;
A
#
# COMPACT_ATOMS: atom_id res chain seq x y z
N MET A 1 -5.80 -5.17 -6.25
CA MET A 1 -5.48 -5.85 -4.98
C MET A 1 -4.98 -4.84 -3.96
N LEU A 2 -4.84 -5.20 -2.68
CA LEU A 2 -4.34 -4.30 -1.62
C LEU A 2 -3.14 -4.99 -0.95
N ILE A 3 -1.96 -4.38 -1.03
CA ILE A 3 -0.81 -4.77 -0.19
C ILE A 3 -0.95 -4.02 1.12
N LYS A 4 -0.93 -4.75 2.24
CA LYS A 4 -1.13 -4.13 3.56
C LYS A 4 0.19 -3.64 4.15
N ALA A 5 1.27 -4.38 3.93
CA ALA A 5 2.60 -4.08 4.47
C ALA A 5 3.69 -4.86 3.73
N LEU A 6 4.93 -4.43 3.92
CA LEU A 6 6.12 -5.22 3.59
C LEU A 6 6.61 -5.98 4.82
N GLU A 7 6.61 -5.32 5.98
CA GLU A 7 7.11 -5.84 7.25
C GLU A 7 6.01 -6.57 8.03
N LEU A 8 6.39 -7.66 8.71
CA LEU A 8 5.45 -8.48 9.47
C LEU A 8 4.79 -7.70 10.62
N ASP A 9 5.54 -6.88 11.33
CA ASP A 9 5.00 -6.10 12.45
C ASP A 9 4.03 -5.02 11.98
N THR A 10 4.28 -4.41 10.82
CA THR A 10 3.35 -3.49 10.16
C THR A 10 2.10 -4.23 9.70
N PHE A 11 2.24 -5.41 9.10
CA PHE A 11 1.11 -6.26 8.70
C PHE A 11 0.22 -6.62 9.89
N ILE A 12 0.81 -7.07 11.01
CA ILE A 12 0.10 -7.37 12.25
C ILE A 12 -0.57 -6.10 12.79
N ARG A 13 0.16 -4.98 12.79
CA ARG A 13 -0.38 -3.69 13.24
C ARG A 13 -1.52 -3.21 12.36
N ILE A 14 -1.59 -3.49 11.06
CA ILE A 14 -2.72 -3.09 10.22
C ILE A 14 -3.89 -4.08 10.34
N THR A 15 -3.62 -5.38 10.29
CA THR A 15 -4.65 -6.43 10.28
C THR A 15 -5.23 -6.76 11.65
N GLY A 16 -4.46 -6.54 12.72
CA GLY A 16 -4.82 -6.94 14.08
C GLY A 16 -4.68 -8.45 14.35
N ILE A 17 -4.09 -9.22 13.44
CA ILE A 17 -3.88 -10.67 13.61
C ILE A 17 -2.76 -10.90 14.63
N ARG A 18 -3.12 -11.45 15.79
CA ARG A 18 -2.18 -11.67 16.90
C ARG A 18 -1.32 -12.93 16.76
N ASP A 19 -1.83 -13.91 16.01
CA ASP A 19 -1.06 -15.11 15.68
C ASP A 19 0.01 -14.75 14.64
N ARG A 20 1.28 -14.71 15.08
CA ARG A 20 2.41 -14.31 14.24
C ARG A 20 2.66 -15.28 13.08
N GLU A 21 2.44 -16.58 13.28
CA GLU A 21 2.65 -17.58 12.22
C GLU A 21 1.59 -17.44 11.13
N LEU A 22 0.32 -17.27 11.55
CA LEU A 22 -0.77 -16.98 10.62
C LEU A 22 -0.53 -15.65 9.87
N ALA A 23 -0.14 -14.59 10.59
CA ALA A 23 0.14 -13.29 9.99
C ALA A 23 1.26 -13.38 8.94
N LYS A 24 2.35 -14.08 9.25
CA LYS A 24 3.47 -14.29 8.33
C LYS A 24 3.04 -15.05 7.08
N LYS A 25 2.25 -16.12 7.24
CA LYS A 25 1.72 -16.89 6.12
C LYS A 25 0.81 -16.06 5.21
N LEU A 26 -0.03 -15.21 5.80
CA LEU A 26 -0.93 -14.33 5.05
C LEU A 26 -0.19 -13.22 4.31
N LEU A 27 0.81 -12.61 4.95
CA LEU A 27 1.70 -11.64 4.32
C LEU A 27 2.44 -12.24 3.11
N ASP A 28 3.05 -13.41 3.28
CA ASP A 28 3.75 -14.12 2.20
C ASP A 28 2.80 -14.48 1.04
N ASN A 29 1.60 -14.98 1.36
CA ASN A 29 0.58 -15.29 0.36
C ASN A 29 0.10 -14.04 -0.40
N GLU A 30 -0.09 -12.91 0.28
CA GLU A 30 -0.49 -11.63 -0.32
C GLU A 30 0.54 -11.18 -1.38
N TRP A 31 1.83 -11.21 -1.03
CA TRP A 31 2.89 -10.85 -1.97
C TRP A 31 3.05 -11.84 -3.13
N LYS A 32 2.93 -13.14 -2.88
CA LYS A 32 2.94 -14.17 -3.94
C LYS A 32 1.79 -13.99 -4.90
N ALA A 33 0.59 -13.69 -4.40
CA ALA A 33 -0.59 -13.44 -5.22
C ALA A 33 -0.41 -12.20 -6.09
N VAL A 34 0.11 -11.09 -5.54
CA VAL A 34 0.41 -9.87 -6.32
C VAL A 34 1.40 -10.18 -7.43
N LYS A 35 2.53 -10.82 -7.09
CA LYS A 35 3.56 -11.17 -8.08
C LYS A 35 2.97 -12.03 -9.21
N TYR A 36 2.24 -13.08 -8.85
CA TYR A 36 1.60 -13.97 -9.82
C TYR A 36 0.66 -13.22 -10.76
N LEU A 37 -0.17 -12.31 -10.24
CA LEU A 37 -1.05 -11.51 -11.09
C LEU A 37 -0.27 -10.61 -12.04
N ILE A 38 0.75 -9.89 -11.55
CA ILE A 38 1.54 -8.99 -12.41
C ILE A 38 2.23 -9.76 -13.54
N GLU A 39 2.78 -10.94 -13.25
CA GLU A 39 3.53 -11.74 -14.23
C GLU A 39 2.64 -12.49 -15.23
N ASN A 40 1.37 -12.76 -14.88
CA ASN A 40 0.50 -13.66 -15.68
C ASN A 40 -0.76 -12.99 -16.23
N ALA A 41 -1.15 -11.81 -15.75
CA ALA A 41 -2.37 -11.14 -16.19
C ALA A 41 -2.11 -10.28 -17.44
N ASP A 42 -1.78 -10.95 -18.54
CA ASP A 42 -1.32 -10.39 -19.83
C ASP A 42 -2.12 -9.14 -20.29
N LYS A 43 -3.45 -9.26 -20.40
CA LYS A 43 -4.34 -8.19 -20.91
C LYS A 43 -5.22 -7.56 -19.85
N MET A 44 -4.98 -7.83 -18.57
CA MET A 44 -5.82 -7.33 -17.50
C MET A 44 -5.18 -6.09 -16.88
N PHE A 45 -5.98 -5.03 -16.75
CA PHE A 45 -5.57 -3.89 -15.95
C PHE A 45 -5.45 -4.31 -14.47
N ILE A 46 -4.28 -4.10 -13.87
CA ILE A 46 -4.04 -4.36 -12.44
C ILE A 46 -3.81 -3.02 -11.72
N GLY A 47 -4.64 -2.78 -10.70
CA GLY A 47 -4.42 -1.74 -9.69
C GLY A 47 -4.02 -2.33 -8.34
N ILE A 48 -3.02 -1.76 -7.69
CA ILE A 48 -2.59 -2.14 -6.33
C ILE A 48 -2.80 -0.98 -5.38
N GLY A 49 -3.64 -1.17 -4.37
CA GLY A 49 -3.79 -0.26 -3.25
C GLY A 49 -2.68 -0.45 -2.21
N ILE A 50 -2.25 0.63 -1.58
CA ILE A 50 -1.38 0.64 -0.40
C ILE A 50 -2.04 1.55 0.64
N PRO A 51 -2.42 1.04 1.83
CA PRO A 51 -2.98 1.88 2.88
C PRO A 51 -1.88 2.75 3.49
N TYR A 52 -2.19 4.01 3.77
CA TYR A 52 -1.30 4.90 4.51
C TYR A 52 -2.01 5.52 5.71
N ASN A 53 -1.36 5.43 6.86
CA ASN A 53 -1.58 6.27 8.04
C ASN A 53 -0.27 6.27 8.83
N GLU A 54 0.20 7.43 9.25
CA GLU A 54 1.47 7.59 9.97
C GLU A 54 1.55 6.74 11.25
N ALA A 55 0.42 6.43 11.88
CA ALA A 55 0.35 5.58 13.06
C ALA A 55 0.53 4.08 12.76
N LEU A 56 0.46 3.67 11.48
CA LEU A 56 0.41 2.27 11.08
C LEU A 56 1.64 1.84 10.27
N ILE A 57 2.08 2.67 9.32
CA ILE A 57 3.12 2.37 8.34
C ILE A 57 4.00 3.61 8.09
N SER A 58 5.31 3.41 7.96
CA SER A 58 6.26 4.50 7.66
C SER A 58 6.29 4.84 6.17
N LEU A 59 6.74 6.05 5.84
CA LEU A 59 6.99 6.41 4.44
C LEU A 59 8.11 5.56 3.82
N ASP A 60 9.12 5.17 4.60
CA ASP A 60 10.20 4.30 4.13
C ASP A 60 9.65 2.92 3.69
N GLU A 61 8.74 2.33 4.47
CA GLU A 61 8.12 1.06 4.10
C GLU A 61 7.22 1.23 2.86
N VAL A 62 6.52 2.36 2.74
CA VAL A 62 5.75 2.69 1.52
C VAL A 62 6.65 2.79 0.30
N TYR A 63 7.81 3.44 0.39
CA TYR A 63 8.81 3.51 -0.68
C TYR A 63 9.26 2.10 -1.08
N GLN A 64 9.62 1.26 -0.11
CA GLN A 64 10.09 -0.11 -0.36
C GLN A 64 9.00 -1.00 -0.98
N ILE A 65 7.74 -0.82 -0.59
CA ILE A 65 6.61 -1.48 -1.26
C ILE A 65 6.56 -1.08 -2.74
N GLY A 66 6.66 0.22 -3.02
CA GLY A 66 6.64 0.73 -4.37
C GLY A 66 7.81 0.24 -5.23
N GLU A 67 9.03 0.26 -4.68
CA GLU A 67 10.25 -0.24 -5.33
C GLU A 67 10.12 -1.74 -5.66
N ARG A 68 9.59 -2.54 -4.71
CA ARG A 68 9.36 -3.96 -4.91
C ARG A 68 8.34 -4.25 -6.02
N ILE A 69 7.26 -3.48 -6.10
CA ILE A 69 6.25 -3.60 -7.17
C ILE A 69 6.86 -3.19 -8.51
N ALA A 70 7.57 -2.06 -8.56
CA ALA A 70 8.24 -1.58 -9.76
C ALA A 70 9.27 -2.57 -10.31
N GLY A 71 9.93 -3.33 -9.42
CA GLY A 71 10.84 -4.42 -9.79
C GLY A 71 10.16 -5.60 -10.51
N TRP A 72 8.83 -5.73 -10.42
CA TRP A 72 8.06 -6.69 -11.22
C TRP A 72 7.46 -6.05 -12.46
N SER A 73 6.84 -4.88 -12.31
CA SER A 73 6.39 -4.07 -13.44
C SER A 73 6.18 -2.61 -13.01
N PRO A 74 6.90 -1.65 -13.60
CA PRO A 74 6.75 -0.23 -13.28
C PRO A 74 5.45 0.37 -13.86
N ASP A 75 4.74 -0.34 -14.74
CA ASP A 75 3.49 0.10 -15.37
C ASP A 75 2.25 -0.17 -14.53
N VAL A 76 2.38 -0.95 -13.46
CA VAL A 76 1.25 -1.25 -12.58
C VAL A 76 0.77 0.04 -11.92
N GLN A 77 -0.53 0.29 -11.99
CA GLN A 77 -1.11 1.43 -11.29
C GLN A 77 -1.09 1.14 -9.78
N VAL A 78 -0.44 2.03 -9.03
CA VAL A 78 -0.43 2.00 -7.57
C VAL A 78 -1.29 3.13 -7.03
N CYS A 79 -2.15 2.81 -6.06
CA CYS A 79 -3.04 3.74 -5.40
C CYS A 79 -2.73 3.82 -3.91
N ALA A 80 -2.25 4.97 -3.44
CA ALA A 80 -2.20 5.24 -2.01
C ALA A 80 -3.60 5.54 -1.46
N ILE A 81 -4.00 4.85 -0.40
CA ILE A 81 -5.34 4.95 0.21
C ILE A 81 -5.20 5.58 1.61
N ASP A 82 -5.90 6.67 1.86
CA ASP A 82 -5.89 7.36 3.16
C ASP A 82 -6.61 6.50 4.22
N TYR A 83 -5.84 5.76 5.03
CA TYR A 83 -6.43 4.87 6.04
C TYR A 83 -7.04 5.70 7.17
N ARG A 84 -8.36 5.65 7.27
CA ARG A 84 -9.17 6.52 8.15
C ARG A 84 -9.46 5.86 9.50
N PRO A 85 -9.72 6.66 10.54
CA PRO A 85 -10.20 6.15 11.81
C PRO A 85 -11.56 5.47 11.60
N ALA A 86 -11.67 4.22 12.02
CA ALA A 86 -12.89 3.44 11.89
C ALA A 86 -12.97 2.32 12.94
N PHE A 87 -14.19 2.01 13.38
CA PHE A 87 -14.50 0.92 14.32
C PHE A 87 -13.66 0.99 15.60
N ARG A 88 -12.67 0.11 15.73
CA ARG A 88 -11.82 -0.06 16.92
C ARG A 88 -10.56 0.82 16.89
N ARG A 89 -10.38 1.61 15.83
CA ARG A 89 -9.21 2.49 15.64
C ARG A 89 -9.64 3.94 15.50
N MET A 90 -10.35 4.45 16.50
CA MET A 90 -10.82 5.83 16.52
C MET A 90 -9.73 6.81 17.00
N GLU A 91 -8.66 6.28 17.59
CA GLU A 91 -7.54 7.02 18.17
C GLU A 91 -6.51 7.52 17.15
N ILE A 92 -6.51 6.99 15.93
CA ILE A 92 -5.58 7.44 14.87
C ILE A 92 -6.09 8.73 14.23
N ARG A 93 -5.19 9.55 13.71
CA ARG A 93 -5.54 10.74 12.93
C ARG A 93 -5.78 10.35 11.48
N LYS A 94 -6.83 10.88 10.84
CA LYS A 94 -6.99 10.75 9.38
C LYS A 94 -5.84 11.51 8.67
N PRO A 95 -5.14 10.91 7.68
CA PRO A 95 -4.18 11.64 6.86
C PRO A 95 -4.86 12.82 6.15
N ASN A 96 -4.23 13.98 6.18
CA ASN A 96 -4.71 15.17 5.47
C ASN A 96 -4.18 15.18 4.03
N TYR A 97 -4.60 16.17 3.26
CA TYR A 97 -4.14 16.35 1.89
C TYR A 97 -2.61 16.41 1.74
N ASP A 98 -1.91 17.14 2.61
CA ASP A 98 -0.45 17.28 2.56
C ASP A 98 0.28 15.98 2.88
N ASP A 99 -0.23 15.19 3.83
CA ASP A 99 0.27 13.86 4.14
C ASP A 99 0.19 12.97 2.91
N MET A 100 -0.96 12.96 2.24
CA MET A 100 -1.20 12.15 1.04
C MET A 100 -0.41 12.65 -0.17
N GLN A 101 -0.15 13.96 -0.28
CA GLN A 101 0.79 14.48 -1.28
C GLN A 101 2.22 13.95 -1.06
N ARG A 102 2.69 13.89 0.20
CA ARG A 102 4.01 13.32 0.52
C ARG A 102 4.07 11.85 0.13
N VAL A 103 3.02 11.08 0.44
CA VAL A 103 2.92 9.67 0.04
C VAL A 103 2.98 9.51 -1.48
N LYS A 104 2.26 10.36 -2.24
CA LYS A 104 2.33 10.31 -3.71
C LYS A 104 3.75 10.53 -4.21
N ARG A 105 4.49 11.51 -3.68
CA ARG A 105 5.89 11.77 -4.05
C ARG A 105 6.78 10.58 -3.75
N VAL A 106 6.69 10.03 -2.53
CA VAL A 106 7.47 8.85 -2.11
C VAL A 106 7.26 7.66 -3.05
N LEU A 107 6.02 7.38 -3.46
CA LEU A 107 5.73 6.30 -4.41
C LEU A 107 6.14 6.63 -5.85
N ALA A 108 6.06 7.90 -6.27
CA ALA A 108 6.55 8.31 -7.59
C ALA A 108 8.09 8.17 -7.69
N ASP A 109 8.79 8.43 -6.57
CA ASP A 109 10.24 8.28 -6.48
C ASP A 109 10.68 6.80 -6.43
N SER A 110 9.77 5.85 -6.21
CA SER A 110 10.05 4.41 -6.12
C SER A 110 9.99 3.68 -7.47
N CYS A 111 10.34 4.35 -8.57
CA CYS A 111 10.36 3.83 -9.95
C CYS A 111 9.01 3.42 -10.56
N LEU A 112 7.88 3.73 -9.91
CA LEU A 112 6.54 3.48 -10.45
C LEU A 112 6.15 4.59 -11.45
N ARG A 113 5.55 4.21 -12.59
CA ARG A 113 5.13 5.17 -13.62
C ARG A 113 3.71 5.71 -13.41
N CYS A 114 2.85 4.97 -12.71
CA CYS A 114 1.45 5.34 -12.52
C CYS A 114 1.09 5.28 -11.03
N VAL A 115 1.14 6.44 -10.37
CA VAL A 115 0.80 6.58 -8.95
C VAL A 115 -0.39 7.51 -8.81
N ILE A 116 -1.45 7.01 -8.19
CA ILE A 116 -2.62 7.80 -7.79
C ILE A 116 -2.72 7.82 -6.27
N CYS A 117 -3.39 8.84 -5.73
CA CYS A 117 -3.50 9.01 -4.29
C CYS A 117 -4.90 9.48 -3.90
N GLN A 118 -5.54 8.76 -2.99
CA GLN A 118 -6.82 9.15 -2.42
C GLN A 118 -6.62 10.21 -1.35
N THR A 119 -7.45 11.25 -1.39
CA THR A 119 -7.43 12.36 -0.45
C THR A 119 -8.85 12.70 0.00
N GLU A 120 -8.96 13.65 0.93
CA GLU A 120 -10.27 14.18 1.32
C GLU A 120 -11.00 14.95 0.22
N PHE A 121 -10.28 15.43 -0.80
CA PHE A 121 -10.83 16.17 -1.95
C PHE A 121 -11.06 15.29 -3.18
N GLY A 122 -10.88 13.97 -3.07
CA GLY A 122 -10.97 13.03 -4.20
C GLY A 122 -9.62 12.39 -4.52
N ILE A 123 -9.34 12.15 -5.79
CA ILE A 123 -8.13 11.44 -6.24
C ILE A 123 -7.16 12.42 -6.89
N ILE A 124 -5.89 12.38 -6.45
CA ILE A 124 -4.77 12.96 -7.19
C ILE A 124 -4.37 11.91 -8.24
N GLY A 125 -4.58 12.23 -9.52
CA GLY A 125 -4.19 11.39 -10.65
C GLY A 125 -2.68 11.44 -10.95
N PRO A 126 -2.20 10.65 -11.93
CA PRO A 126 -0.80 10.64 -12.37
C PRO A 126 -0.32 12.05 -12.72
#